data_AF-A0A8T4S5A2-F1
#
_entry.id   AF-A0A8T4S5A2-F1
#
_cell.length_a   1.000
_cell.length_b   1.000
_cell.length_c   1.000
_cell.angle_alpha   90.00
_cell.angle_beta   90.00
_cell.angle_gamma   90.00
#
_symmetry.space_group_name_H-M   'P 1'
#
loop_
_entity.id
_entity.type
_entity.pdbx_description
1 polymer ?
#
loop_
_entity_poly.entity_id
_entity_poly.type
_entity_poly.pdbx_seq_one_letter_code
_entity_poly.pdbx_strand_id
1 'polypeptide(L)'
;MFDILVSPLEAIASAKEEKNIGKTFFVLFIASLIGSLNIFVSRMAFDGTTLVIALAVLAGSFLLTLLIALLFQLSLYVLSQKGGYFEALTSLSYGSLIAVVGFLVYSIVGLIPSQGTILTIIVAVLTSLVAVFTLVLSNAVALRAAVELFQTDFFTVVIALVIVYIALVVAAYLAVIKILVLLVPLMMPSLGGAVMPPGFV
;
A
#
# COMPACT_ATOMS: atom_id res chain seq x y z
N MET A 1 -10.90 5.50 16.08
CA MET A 1 -9.96 4.71 15.22
C MET A 1 -10.58 3.38 14.84
N PHE A 2 -11.11 2.63 15.81
CA PHE A 2 -11.96 1.47 15.55
C PHE A 2 -13.16 1.80 14.65
N ASP A 3 -13.68 3.03 14.78
CA ASP A 3 -14.76 3.57 13.95
C ASP A 3 -14.42 3.57 12.45
N ILE A 4 -13.14 3.63 12.07
CA ILE A 4 -12.73 3.51 10.66
C ILE A 4 -13.07 2.12 10.11
N LEU A 5 -13.03 1.09 10.95
CA LEU A 5 -13.30 -0.30 10.57
C LEU A 5 -14.80 -0.62 10.59
N VAL A 6 -15.55 -0.04 11.54
CA VAL A 6 -16.97 -0.37 11.78
C VAL A 6 -17.92 0.63 11.12
N SER A 7 -17.58 1.91 11.16
CA SER A 7 -18.39 3.02 10.63
C SER A 7 -17.52 4.00 9.81
N PRO A 8 -16.93 3.55 8.68
CA PRO A 8 -15.97 4.36 7.92
C PRO A 8 -16.53 5.71 7.46
N LEU A 9 -17.83 5.80 7.17
CA LEU A 9 -18.48 7.06 6.76
C LEU A 9 -18.50 8.09 7.90
N GLU A 10 -18.81 7.66 9.12
CA GLU A 10 -18.79 8.54 10.30
C GLU A 10 -17.36 9.02 10.57
N ALA A 11 -16.38 8.11 10.45
CA ALA A 11 -14.97 8.46 10.63
C ALA A 11 -14.46 9.47 9.58
N ILE A 12 -14.94 9.38 8.33
CA ILE A 12 -14.62 10.36 7.26
C ILE A 12 -15.26 11.71 7.58
N ALA A 13 -16.53 11.72 7.99
CA ALA A 13 -17.23 12.95 8.39
C ALA A 13 -16.50 13.65 9.54
N SER A 14 -16.12 12.92 10.59
CA SER A 14 -15.34 13.48 11.71
C SER A 14 -13.97 14.00 11.26
N ALA A 15 -13.27 13.28 10.36
CA ALA A 15 -11.97 13.73 9.86
C ALA A 15 -12.07 15.03 9.05
N LYS A 16 -13.17 15.22 8.32
CA LYS A 16 -13.44 16.44 7.55
C LYS A 16 -13.62 17.67 8.45
N GLU A 17 -14.20 17.48 9.62
CA GLU A 17 -14.43 18.53 10.62
C GLU A 17 -13.16 18.84 11.43
N GLU A 18 -12.47 17.81 11.92
CA GLU A 18 -11.31 17.98 12.80
C GLU A 18 -10.04 18.44 12.07
N LYS A 19 -9.84 17.97 10.83
CA LYS A 19 -8.64 18.22 10.01
C LYS A 19 -7.30 17.98 10.75
N ASN A 20 -7.28 17.00 11.65
CA ASN A 20 -6.12 16.72 12.50
C ASN A 20 -5.12 15.80 11.81
N ILE A 21 -4.07 16.38 11.23
CA ILE A 21 -3.03 15.61 10.53
C ILE A 21 -2.27 14.64 11.45
N GLY A 22 -2.09 14.98 12.73
CA GLY A 22 -1.41 14.13 13.71
C GLY A 22 -2.16 12.82 13.95
N LYS A 23 -3.50 12.88 14.02
CA LYS A 23 -4.34 11.67 14.09
C LYS A 23 -4.19 10.83 12.81
N THR A 24 -4.15 11.45 11.64
CA THR A 24 -3.94 10.72 10.38
C THR A 24 -2.58 10.03 10.31
N PHE A 25 -1.50 10.71 10.71
CA PHE A 25 -0.18 10.09 10.83
C PHE A 25 -0.18 8.91 11.81
N PHE A 26 -0.88 9.06 12.94
CA PHE A 26 -1.03 7.98 13.89
C PHE A 26 -1.77 6.78 13.31
N VAL A 27 -2.88 7.00 12.57
CA VAL A 27 -3.60 5.94 11.85
C VAL A 27 -2.68 5.23 10.87
N LEU A 28 -1.91 5.98 10.07
CA LEU A 28 -0.95 5.39 9.13
C LEU A 28 0.11 4.57 9.85
N PHE A 29 0.68 5.11 10.94
CA PHE A 29 1.68 4.40 11.73
C PHE A 29 1.13 3.06 12.26
N ILE A 30 -0.10 3.06 12.79
CA ILE A 30 -0.75 1.84 13.25
C ILE A 30 -1.01 0.88 12.07
N ALA A 31 -1.44 1.38 10.91
CA ALA A 31 -1.62 0.55 9.74
C ALA A 31 -0.31 -0.13 9.31
N SER A 32 0.79 0.62 9.24
CA SER A 32 2.13 0.11 8.96
C SER A 32 2.61 -0.90 10.02
N LEU A 33 2.33 -0.65 11.29
CA LEU A 33 2.65 -1.57 12.38
C LEU A 33 1.89 -2.89 12.24
N ILE A 34 0.58 -2.85 11.96
CA ILE A 34 -0.23 -4.05 11.72
C ILE A 34 0.27 -4.79 10.48
N GLY A 35 0.61 -4.07 9.40
CA GLY A 35 1.21 -4.66 8.20
C GLY A 35 2.53 -5.38 8.51
N SER A 36 3.38 -4.80 9.35
CA SER A 36 4.61 -5.44 9.83
C SER A 36 4.33 -6.68 10.69
N LEU A 37 3.32 -6.63 11.58
CA LEU A 37 2.93 -7.79 12.39
C LEU A 37 2.43 -8.95 11.53
N ASN A 38 1.78 -8.65 10.41
CA ASN A 38 1.30 -9.66 9.47
C ASN A 38 2.43 -10.53 8.88
N ILE A 39 3.66 -9.99 8.77
CA ILE A 39 4.83 -10.76 8.34
C ILE A 39 5.15 -11.90 9.32
N PHE A 40 5.01 -11.66 10.63
CA PHE A 40 5.25 -12.68 11.65
C PHE A 40 4.16 -13.75 11.64
N VAL A 41 2.90 -13.36 11.45
CA VAL A 41 1.77 -14.30 11.37
C VAL A 41 1.90 -15.19 10.12
N SER A 42 2.34 -14.64 9.00
CA SER A 42 2.43 -15.38 7.73
C SER A 42 3.68 -16.24 7.57
N ARG A 43 4.81 -15.92 8.20
CA ARG A 43 6.09 -16.64 7.97
C ARG A 43 6.44 -17.74 8.97
N MET A 44 5.66 -17.95 10.04
CA MET A 44 5.85 -18.96 11.11
C MET A 44 7.20 -18.95 11.87
N ALA A 45 8.33 -18.63 11.23
CA ALA A 45 9.66 -18.60 11.84
C ALA A 45 10.02 -17.18 12.33
N PHE A 46 10.21 -17.06 13.64
CA PHE A 46 10.81 -15.88 14.28
C PHE A 46 12.34 -15.97 14.21
N ASP A 47 12.90 -15.53 13.08
CA ASP A 47 14.34 -15.42 12.88
C ASP A 47 14.76 -13.97 12.55
N GLY A 48 16.08 -13.73 12.49
CA GLY A 48 16.63 -12.41 12.16
C GLY A 48 16.19 -11.90 10.79
N THR A 49 15.97 -12.79 9.82
CA THR A 49 15.52 -12.44 8.47
C THR A 49 14.08 -11.90 8.50
N THR A 50 13.18 -12.60 9.20
CA THR A 50 11.78 -12.17 9.38
C THR A 50 11.72 -10.81 10.07
N LEU A 51 12.56 -10.56 11.08
CA LEU A 51 12.64 -9.25 11.73
C LEU A 51 13.06 -8.13 10.76
N VAL A 52 14.09 -8.37 9.95
CA VAL A 52 14.55 -7.38 8.94
C VAL A 52 13.45 -7.10 7.91
N ILE A 53 12.76 -8.13 7.43
CA ILE A 53 11.64 -7.98 6.50
C ILE A 53 10.49 -7.21 7.15
N ALA A 54 10.13 -7.53 8.40
CA ALA A 54 9.07 -6.83 9.12
C ALA A 54 9.39 -5.34 9.30
N LEU A 55 10.60 -4.99 9.72
CA LEU A 55 11.05 -3.60 9.83
C LEU A 55 11.07 -2.89 8.47
N ALA A 56 11.52 -3.57 7.42
CA ALA A 56 11.49 -3.03 6.06
C ALA A 56 10.06 -2.80 5.57
N VAL A 57 9.10 -3.67 5.91
CA VAL A 57 7.67 -3.50 5.60
C VAL A 57 7.07 -2.35 6.43
N LEU A 58 7.43 -2.20 7.69
CA LEU A 58 6.99 -1.09 8.53
C LEU A 58 7.42 0.25 7.93
N ALA A 59 8.73 0.43 7.73
CA ALA A 59 9.28 1.67 7.20
C ALA A 59 8.86 1.89 5.75
N GLY A 60 8.89 0.83 4.93
CA GLY A 60 8.53 0.85 3.52
C GLY A 60 7.07 1.22 3.31
N SER A 61 6.12 0.56 4.00
CA SER A 61 4.70 0.90 3.88
C SER A 61 4.43 2.32 4.33
N PHE A 62 5.02 2.76 5.45
CA PHE A 62 4.83 4.11 5.96
C PHE A 62 5.32 5.16 4.96
N LEU A 63 6.57 5.06 4.51
CA LEU A 63 7.18 6.01 3.57
C LEU A 63 6.52 5.97 2.20
N LEU A 64 6.17 4.77 1.72
CA LEU A 64 5.50 4.60 0.43
C LEU A 64 4.11 5.23 0.46
N THR A 65 3.32 5.05 1.52
CA THR A 65 2.02 5.71 1.63
C THR A 65 2.14 7.24 1.70
N LEU A 66 3.14 7.78 2.40
CA LEU A 66 3.40 9.23 2.39
C LEU A 66 3.73 9.75 0.99
N LEU A 67 4.53 9.01 0.22
CA LEU A 67 4.86 9.34 -1.17
C LEU A 67 3.64 9.26 -2.08
N ILE A 68 2.83 8.19 -1.97
CA ILE A 68 1.60 8.04 -2.73
C ILE A 68 0.62 9.17 -2.40
N ALA A 69 0.48 9.55 -1.13
CA ALA A 69 -0.36 10.67 -0.73
C ALA A 69 0.08 11.98 -1.37
N LEU A 70 1.40 12.22 -1.43
CA LEU A 70 1.95 13.41 -2.09
C LEU A 70 1.66 13.40 -3.60
N LEU A 71 1.92 12.30 -4.29
CA LEU A 71 1.66 12.16 -5.72
C LEU A 71 0.17 12.28 -6.04
N PHE A 72 -0.67 11.74 -5.18
CA PHE A 72 -2.13 11.80 -5.31
C PHE A 72 -2.65 13.22 -5.11
N GLN A 73 -2.15 13.93 -4.10
CA GLN A 73 -2.43 15.35 -3.90
C GLN A 73 -2.03 16.17 -5.13
N LEU A 74 -0.81 15.96 -5.66
CA LEU A 74 -0.33 16.69 -6.85
C LEU A 74 -1.19 16.41 -8.07
N SER A 75 -1.58 15.14 -8.27
CA SER A 75 -2.44 14.73 -9.38
C SER A 75 -3.81 15.41 -9.31
N LEU A 76 -4.42 15.44 -8.11
CA LEU A 76 -5.69 16.14 -7.90
C LEU A 76 -5.56 17.67 -8.03
N TYR A 77 -4.46 18.24 -7.55
CA TYR A 77 -4.21 19.67 -7.72
C TYR A 77 -4.14 20.06 -9.20
N VAL A 78 -3.48 19.25 -10.04
CA VAL A 78 -3.42 19.50 -11.49
C VAL A 78 -4.79 19.31 -12.16
N LEU A 79 -5.58 18.31 -11.77
CA LEU A 79 -6.83 17.98 -12.44
C LEU A 79 -8.02 18.86 -12.03
N SER A 80 -8.11 19.25 -10.76
CA SER A 80 -9.28 19.97 -10.21
C SER A 80 -8.95 21.25 -9.45
N GLN A 81 -7.67 21.65 -9.40
CA GLN A 81 -7.17 22.75 -8.56
C GLN A 81 -7.46 22.57 -7.06
N LYS A 82 -7.82 21.35 -6.63
CA LYS A 82 -7.99 21.00 -5.23
C LYS A 82 -6.81 20.17 -4.78
N GLY A 83 -6.01 20.72 -3.88
CA GLY A 83 -4.79 20.07 -3.38
C GLY A 83 -4.68 20.24 -1.88
N GLY A 84 -4.82 19.13 -1.14
CA GLY A 84 -4.62 19.08 0.30
C GLY A 84 -3.96 17.77 0.70
N TYR A 85 -2.80 17.87 1.35
CA TYR A 85 -2.01 16.71 1.76
C TYR A 85 -2.75 15.90 2.83
N PHE A 86 -3.43 16.59 3.75
CA PHE A 86 -4.23 15.97 4.80
C PHE A 86 -5.32 15.07 4.20
N GLU A 87 -6.02 15.55 3.19
CA GLU A 87 -7.12 14.86 2.53
C GLU A 87 -6.61 13.61 1.79
N ALA A 88 -5.49 13.73 1.05
CA ALA A 88 -4.85 12.60 0.38
C ALA A 88 -4.34 11.57 1.39
N LEU A 89 -3.67 12.02 2.44
CA LEU A 89 -3.10 11.14 3.44
C LEU A 89 -4.21 10.43 4.24
N THR A 90 -5.30 11.12 4.57
CA THR A 90 -6.42 10.54 5.33
C THR A 90 -7.13 9.47 4.52
N SER A 91 -7.39 9.72 3.24
CA SER A 91 -8.06 8.73 2.40
C SER A 91 -7.26 7.43 2.29
N LEU A 92 -5.95 7.55 2.05
CA LEU A 92 -5.04 6.41 1.93
C LEU A 92 -4.77 5.72 3.27
N SER A 93 -4.70 6.48 4.37
CA SER A 93 -4.50 5.92 5.72
C SER A 93 -5.71 5.10 6.17
N TYR A 94 -6.93 5.56 5.87
CA TYR A 94 -8.15 4.84 6.24
C TYR A 94 -8.32 3.57 5.40
N GLY A 95 -8.11 3.68 4.08
CA GLY A 95 -8.11 2.51 3.21
C GLY A 95 -7.03 1.49 3.60
N SER A 96 -5.80 1.94 3.86
CA SER A 96 -4.71 1.05 4.27
C SER A 96 -4.96 0.39 5.62
N LEU A 97 -5.55 1.08 6.62
CA LEU A 97 -5.92 0.47 7.88
C LEU A 97 -6.90 -0.69 7.69
N ILE A 98 -7.94 -0.51 6.87
CA ILE A 98 -8.89 -1.58 6.52
C ILE A 98 -8.16 -2.73 5.81
N ALA A 99 -7.29 -2.40 4.85
CA ALA A 99 -6.54 -3.40 4.11
C ALA A 99 -5.67 -4.27 5.02
N VAL A 100 -4.85 -3.65 5.89
CA VAL A 100 -3.93 -4.41 6.76
C VAL A 100 -4.66 -5.25 7.80
N VAL A 101 -5.79 -4.77 8.33
CA VAL A 101 -6.62 -5.56 9.26
C VAL A 101 -7.25 -6.73 8.53
N GLY A 102 -7.81 -6.53 7.33
CA GLY A 102 -8.36 -7.63 6.54
C GLY A 102 -7.29 -8.63 6.10
N PHE A 103 -6.09 -8.18 5.76
CA PHE A 103 -4.95 -9.05 5.47
C PHE A 103 -4.44 -9.80 6.71
N LEU A 104 -4.61 -9.25 7.91
CA LEU A 104 -4.32 -9.98 9.14
C LEU A 104 -5.32 -11.14 9.33
N VAL A 105 -6.62 -10.88 9.10
CA VAL A 105 -7.65 -11.92 9.10
C VAL A 105 -7.36 -12.98 8.04
N TYR A 106 -6.98 -12.56 6.83
CA TYR A 106 -6.54 -13.46 5.76
C TYR A 106 -5.42 -14.40 6.23
N SER A 107 -4.38 -13.87 6.86
CA SER A 107 -3.26 -14.67 7.36
C SER A 107 -3.68 -15.61 8.49
N ILE A 108 -4.56 -15.19 9.40
CA ILE A 108 -5.10 -16.05 10.46
C ILE A 108 -5.89 -17.22 9.87
N VAL A 109 -6.77 -16.98 8.89
CA VAL A 109 -7.51 -18.05 8.19
C VAL A 109 -6.54 -18.99 7.46
N GLY A 110 -5.44 -18.45 6.91
CA GLY A 110 -4.37 -19.23 6.29
C GLY A 110 -3.60 -20.14 7.25
N LEU A 111 -3.68 -19.92 8.57
CA LEU A 111 -3.06 -20.80 9.57
C LEU A 111 -3.90 -22.04 9.89
N ILE A 112 -5.14 -22.15 9.39
CA ILE A 112 -5.98 -23.32 9.61
C ILE A 112 -5.29 -24.55 8.99
N PRO A 113 -4.90 -25.55 9.79
CA PRO A 113 -4.19 -26.72 9.27
C PRO A 113 -5.11 -27.50 8.34
N SER A 114 -4.81 -27.50 7.04
CA SER A 114 -5.59 -28.22 6.04
C SER A 114 -4.96 -29.59 5.75
N GLN A 115 -5.43 -30.63 6.46
CA GLN A 115 -5.09 -32.00 6.11
C GLN A 115 -6.11 -32.55 5.10
N GLY A 116 -5.64 -32.89 3.90
CA GLY A 116 -6.46 -33.43 2.81
C GLY A 116 -6.98 -32.37 1.82
N THR A 117 -7.30 -32.83 0.61
CA THR A 117 -7.63 -31.98 -0.55
C THR A 117 -8.88 -31.13 -0.31
N ILE A 118 -9.93 -31.70 0.29
CA ILE A 118 -11.20 -30.98 0.52
C ILE A 118 -11.00 -29.81 1.49
N LEU A 119 -10.31 -30.05 2.62
CA LEU A 119 -10.06 -29.00 3.61
C LEU A 119 -9.13 -27.91 3.06
N THR A 120 -8.16 -28.28 2.21
CA THR A 120 -7.28 -27.32 1.52
C THR A 120 -8.08 -26.41 0.59
N ILE A 121 -9.02 -26.98 -0.18
CA ILE A 121 -9.91 -26.20 -1.04
C ILE A 121 -10.77 -25.24 -0.23
N ILE A 122 -11.34 -25.69 0.90
CA ILE A 122 -12.17 -24.84 1.77
C ILE A 122 -11.34 -23.65 2.31
N VAL A 123 -10.13 -23.90 2.82
CA VAL A 123 -9.25 -22.83 3.32
C VAL A 123 -8.85 -21.88 2.20
N ALA A 124 -8.54 -22.38 0.99
CA ALA A 124 -8.22 -21.54 -0.16
C ALA A 124 -9.41 -20.65 -0.59
N VAL A 125 -10.63 -21.19 -0.59
CA VAL A 125 -11.84 -20.42 -0.89
C VAL A 125 -12.09 -19.36 0.18
N LEU A 126 -12.00 -19.71 1.46
CA LEU A 126 -12.20 -18.73 2.55
C LEU A 126 -11.15 -17.62 2.52
N THR A 127 -9.87 -17.95 2.35
CA THR A 127 -8.80 -16.96 2.26
C THR A 127 -8.97 -16.05 1.04
N SER A 128 -9.29 -16.60 -0.14
CA SER A 128 -9.57 -15.77 -1.33
C SER A 128 -10.76 -14.83 -1.15
N LEU A 129 -11.85 -15.29 -0.52
CA LEU A 129 -13.01 -14.45 -0.20
C LEU A 129 -12.60 -13.30 0.72
N VAL A 130 -11.87 -13.58 1.81
CA VAL A 130 -11.39 -12.54 2.74
C VAL A 130 -10.52 -11.52 2.02
N ALA A 131 -9.61 -11.97 1.13
CA ALA A 131 -8.75 -11.07 0.36
C ALA A 131 -9.56 -10.16 -0.57
N VAL A 132 -10.53 -10.71 -1.31
CA VAL A 132 -11.39 -9.94 -2.22
C VAL A 132 -12.22 -8.90 -1.45
N PHE A 133 -12.90 -9.32 -0.37
CA PHE A 133 -13.68 -8.39 0.46
C PHE A 133 -12.82 -7.26 1.03
N THR A 134 -11.62 -7.58 1.52
CA THR A 134 -10.67 -6.61 2.07
C THR A 134 -10.22 -5.59 1.03
N LEU A 135 -9.86 -6.05 -0.18
CA LEU A 135 -9.41 -5.18 -1.26
C LEU A 135 -10.54 -4.28 -1.77
N VAL A 136 -11.76 -4.81 -1.90
CA VAL A 136 -12.91 -4.01 -2.32
C VAL A 136 -13.24 -2.94 -1.26
N LEU A 137 -13.34 -3.33 0.02
CA LEU A 137 -13.73 -2.42 1.08
C LEU A 137 -12.68 -1.32 1.31
N SER A 138 -11.39 -1.68 1.35
CA SER A 138 -10.32 -0.69 1.52
C SER A 138 -10.29 0.36 0.41
N ASN A 139 -10.39 -0.07 -0.86
CA ASN A 139 -10.41 0.84 -2.00
C ASN A 139 -11.70 1.68 -2.02
N ALA A 140 -12.85 1.09 -1.71
CA ALA A 140 -14.11 1.83 -1.63
C ALA A 140 -14.06 2.93 -0.58
N VAL A 141 -13.52 2.64 0.61
CA VAL A 141 -13.37 3.65 1.68
C VAL A 141 -12.35 4.71 1.31
N ALA A 142 -11.19 4.35 0.74
CA ALA A 142 -10.20 5.32 0.26
C ALA A 142 -10.79 6.26 -0.80
N LEU A 143 -11.50 5.71 -1.79
CA LEU A 143 -12.16 6.51 -2.84
C LEU A 143 -13.24 7.42 -2.26
N ARG A 144 -14.09 6.89 -1.38
CA ARG A 144 -15.15 7.65 -0.74
C ARG A 144 -14.60 8.79 0.12
N ALA A 145 -13.58 8.51 0.92
CA ALA A 145 -12.87 9.50 1.72
C ALA A 145 -12.28 10.60 0.83
N ALA A 146 -11.62 10.24 -0.27
CA ALA A 146 -11.07 11.21 -1.21
C ALA A 146 -12.16 12.10 -1.83
N VAL A 147 -13.26 11.50 -2.31
CA VAL A 147 -14.41 12.25 -2.87
C VAL A 147 -14.98 13.24 -1.84
N GLU A 148 -15.19 12.81 -0.60
CA GLU A 148 -15.83 13.64 0.42
C GLU A 148 -14.91 14.73 0.99
N LEU A 149 -13.61 14.43 1.16
CA LEU A 149 -12.61 15.35 1.71
C LEU A 149 -12.18 16.40 0.68
N PHE A 150 -11.88 15.99 -0.55
CA PHE A 150 -11.57 16.92 -1.64
C PHE A 150 -12.81 17.62 -2.20
N GLN A 151 -14.02 17.15 -1.87
CA GLN A 151 -15.27 17.68 -2.41
C GLN A 151 -15.27 17.67 -3.96
N THR A 152 -14.76 16.61 -4.55
CA THR A 152 -14.59 16.45 -6.00
C THR A 152 -15.37 15.22 -6.47
N ASP A 153 -15.70 15.17 -7.76
CA ASP A 153 -16.40 14.04 -8.35
C ASP A 153 -15.57 12.75 -8.30
N PHE A 154 -16.27 11.62 -8.32
CA PHE A 154 -15.67 10.30 -8.25
C PHE A 154 -14.70 10.02 -9.41
N PHE A 155 -15.02 10.48 -10.63
CA PHE A 155 -14.20 10.19 -11.81
C PHE A 155 -12.84 10.87 -11.73
N THR A 156 -12.79 12.13 -11.31
CA THR A 156 -11.53 12.86 -11.11
C THR A 156 -10.63 12.19 -10.08
N VAL A 157 -11.19 11.71 -8.96
CA VAL A 157 -10.46 10.94 -7.93
C VAL A 157 -9.87 9.65 -8.52
N VAL A 158 -10.68 8.91 -9.29
CA VAL A 158 -10.23 7.66 -9.93
C VAL A 158 -9.12 7.93 -10.95
N ILE A 159 -9.28 8.94 -11.81
CA ILE A 159 -8.25 9.31 -12.80
C ILE A 159 -6.95 9.69 -12.10
N ALA A 160 -7.01 10.48 -11.03
CA ALA A 160 -5.85 10.84 -10.24
C ALA A 160 -5.14 9.61 -9.66
N LEU A 161 -5.87 8.66 -9.07
CA LEU A 161 -5.28 7.41 -8.58
C LEU A 161 -4.66 6.57 -9.71
N VAL A 162 -5.33 6.47 -10.86
CA VAL A 162 -4.80 5.74 -12.03
C VAL A 162 -3.48 6.34 -12.50
N ILE A 163 -3.38 7.67 -12.56
CA ILE A 163 -2.13 8.37 -12.91
C ILE A 163 -1.02 8.02 -11.91
N VAL A 164 -1.33 8.07 -10.61
CA VAL A 164 -0.35 7.71 -9.56
C VAL A 164 0.10 6.26 -9.71
N TYR A 165 -0.82 5.31 -9.90
CA TYR A 165 -0.47 3.89 -10.07
C TYR A 165 0.37 3.66 -11.33
N ILE A 166 0.02 4.26 -12.47
CA ILE A 166 0.83 4.17 -13.69
C ILE A 166 2.24 4.73 -13.45
N ALA A 167 2.36 5.88 -12.80
CA ALA A 167 3.66 6.48 -12.49
C ALA A 167 4.51 5.56 -11.59
N LEU A 168 3.91 4.92 -10.58
CA LEU A 168 4.59 3.97 -9.72
C LEU A 168 5.05 2.72 -10.48
N VAL A 169 4.20 2.17 -11.37
CA VAL A 169 4.56 1.01 -12.20
C VAL A 169 5.72 1.35 -13.13
N VAL A 170 5.68 2.51 -13.79
CA VAL A 170 6.78 2.97 -14.66
C VAL A 170 8.05 3.19 -13.86
N ALA A 171 7.98 3.83 -12.68
CA ALA A 171 9.13 4.04 -11.81
C ALA A 171 9.74 2.71 -11.34
N ALA A 172 8.91 1.75 -10.94
CA ALA A 172 9.36 0.41 -10.55
C ALA A 172 10.05 -0.31 -11.71
N TYR A 173 9.47 -0.27 -12.91
CA TYR A 173 10.06 -0.85 -14.12
C TYR A 173 11.44 -0.24 -14.44
N LEU A 174 11.56 1.09 -14.38
CA LEU A 174 12.83 1.78 -14.60
C LEU A 174 13.86 1.47 -13.51
N ALA A 175 13.44 1.32 -12.26
CA ALA A 175 14.31 0.92 -11.17
C ALA A 175 14.86 -0.50 -11.38
N VAL A 176 14.00 -1.45 -11.78
CA VAL A 176 14.41 -2.83 -12.10
C VAL A 176 15.41 -2.86 -13.26
N ILE A 177 15.16 -2.10 -14.34
CA ILE A 177 16.13 -2.00 -15.46
C ILE A 177 17.48 -1.48 -14.95
N LYS A 178 17.50 -0.40 -14.18
CA LYS A 178 18.76 0.17 -13.66
C LYS A 178 19.52 -0.83 -12.78
N ILE A 179 18.80 -1.56 -11.92
CA ILE A 179 19.41 -2.60 -11.08
C ILE A 179 20.00 -3.72 -11.95
N LEU A 180 19.27 -4.18 -12.97
CA LEU A 180 19.77 -5.21 -13.89
C LEU A 180 21.00 -4.72 -14.66
N VAL A 181 20.98 -3.50 -15.21
CA VAL A 181 22.13 -2.90 -15.91
C VAL A 181 23.35 -2.79 -14.99
N LEU A 182 23.16 -2.49 -13.71
CA LEU A 182 24.24 -2.38 -12.73
C LEU A 182 24.78 -3.76 -12.30
N LEU A 183 23.93 -4.80 -12.25
CA LEU A 183 24.29 -6.14 -11.79
C LEU A 183 24.84 -7.05 -12.91
N VAL A 184 24.46 -6.82 -14.17
CA VAL A 184 24.94 -7.60 -15.32
C VAL A 184 26.48 -7.64 -15.42
N PRO A 185 27.22 -6.52 -15.27
CA PRO A 185 28.69 -6.54 -15.26
C PRO A 185 29.30 -7.33 -14.09
N LEU A 186 28.62 -7.38 -12.94
CA LEU A 186 29.06 -8.11 -11.75
C LEU A 186 28.80 -9.62 -11.87
N MET A 187 27.78 -10.02 -12.62
CA MET A 187 27.41 -11.44 -12.83
C MET A 187 28.05 -12.08 -14.07
N MET A 188 28.63 -11.27 -14.98
CA MET A 188 29.40 -11.75 -16.13
C MET A 188 30.79 -11.10 -16.20
N PRO A 189 31.70 -11.39 -15.24
CA PRO A 189 33.06 -10.84 -15.25
C PRO A 189 33.88 -11.27 -16.47
N SER A 190 33.48 -12.33 -17.20
CA SER A 190 34.16 -12.83 -18.40
C SER A 190 33.87 -12.06 -19.69
N LEU A 191 32.97 -11.05 -19.66
CA LEU A 191 32.77 -10.12 -20.78
C LEU A 191 33.49 -8.78 -20.58
N GLY A 192 34.39 -8.69 -19.57
CA GLY A 192 35.21 -7.53 -19.22
C GLY A 192 36.31 -7.17 -20.23
N GLY A 193 35.98 -7.16 -21.52
CA GLY A 193 36.82 -6.66 -22.60
C GLY A 193 36.09 -5.59 -23.39
N ALA A 194 36.21 -4.33 -22.94
CA ALA A 194 36.01 -3.11 -23.71
C ALA A 194 34.66 -2.89 -24.42
N VAL A 195 33.71 -2.23 -23.74
CA VAL A 195 32.87 -1.20 -24.38
C VAL A 195 32.59 -0.10 -23.35
N MET A 196 33.42 0.95 -23.31
CA MET A 196 32.95 2.23 -22.79
C MET A 196 31.93 2.78 -23.81
N PRO A 197 30.72 3.19 -23.41
CA PRO A 197 29.85 3.95 -24.30
C PRO A 197 30.53 5.29 -24.64
N PRO A 198 30.70 5.65 -25.92
CA PRO A 198 31.29 6.93 -26.28
C PRO A 198 30.26 8.03 -25.95
N GLY A 199 30.57 8.87 -24.95
CA GLY A 199 29.73 10.04 -24.67
C GLY A 199 29.72 10.61 -23.26
N PHE A 200 30.47 10.09 -22.30
CA PHE A 200 30.66 10.74 -21.00
C PHE A 200 32.09 11.30 -20.87
N VAL A 201 32.29 12.50 -21.43
CA VAL A 201 33.22 13.53 -20.94
C VAL A 201 32.38 14.75 -20.61
#